data_AF-A0A7D5LB97-F1
#
_entry.id   AF-A0A7D5LB97-F1
#
_cell.length_a   1.000
_cell.length_b   1.000
_cell.length_c   1.000
_cell.angle_alpha   90.00
_cell.angle_beta   90.00
_cell.angle_gamma   90.00
#
_symmetry.space_group_name_H-M   'P 1'
#
loop_
_entity.id
_entity.type
_entity.pdbx_description
1 polymer ?
#
loop_
_entity_poly.entity_id
_entity_poly.type
_entity_poly.pdbx_seq_one_letter_code
_entity_poly.pdbx_strand_id
1 'polypeptide(L)'
;MVDADDAEVVGEVLQAVGNPHRLRLLYGLATGRSRQELAGELPISGSGVTNHLRVLADADLIYRGEDGWQVSPLGRVIADWVGGSAGDIVEAKHRLGDAQEQAAAELAEVPLSGQELERAVQRRKWELVREEVAGLLEDADTDA
;
A
#
# COMPACT_ATOMS: atom_id res chain seq x y z
N MET A 1 9.16 19.45 -6.44
CA MET A 1 10.24 18.45 -6.56
C MET A 1 10.66 18.15 -5.15
N VAL A 2 10.46 16.91 -4.70
CA VAL A 2 10.87 16.44 -3.36
C VAL A 2 12.40 16.36 -3.40
N ASP A 3 13.08 17.04 -2.48
CA ASP A 3 14.55 16.93 -2.40
C ASP A 3 14.96 15.62 -1.69
N ALA A 4 16.27 15.38 -1.56
CA ALA A 4 16.78 14.12 -1.03
C ALA A 4 16.39 13.92 0.44
N ASP A 5 16.39 15.00 1.23
CA ASP A 5 16.10 14.97 2.66
C ASP A 5 14.58 14.77 2.86
N ASP A 6 13.75 15.47 2.09
CA ASP A 6 12.30 15.26 2.09
C ASP A 6 11.94 13.81 1.66
N ALA A 7 12.65 13.25 0.68
CA ALA A 7 12.41 11.89 0.20
C ALA A 7 12.79 10.83 1.23
N GLU A 8 13.83 11.07 2.03
CA GLU A 8 14.22 10.19 3.14
C GLU A 8 13.10 10.14 4.19
N VAL A 9 12.61 11.31 4.62
CA VAL A 9 11.52 11.41 5.62
C VAL A 9 10.23 10.75 5.12
N VAL A 10 9.82 11.02 3.87
CA VAL A 10 8.65 10.36 3.27
C VAL A 10 8.87 8.84 3.17
N GLY A 11 10.09 8.43 2.81
CA GLY A 11 10.48 7.02 2.73
C GLY A 11 10.32 6.28 4.05
N GLU A 12 10.74 6.89 5.16
CA GLU A 12 10.58 6.32 6.51
C GLU A 12 9.10 6.08 6.85
N VAL A 13 8.24 7.06 6.60
CA VAL A 13 6.79 6.95 6.83
C VAL A 13 6.19 5.82 5.99
N LEU A 14 6.49 5.79 4.68
CA LEU A 14 5.98 4.76 3.78
C LEU A 14 6.50 3.36 4.13
N GLN A 15 7.75 3.24 4.57
CA GLN A 15 8.33 1.98 5.03
C GLN A 15 7.65 1.48 6.32
N ALA A 16 7.28 2.39 7.23
CA ALA A 16 6.53 2.06 8.42
C ALA A 16 5.15 1.49 8.07
N VAL A 17 4.47 1.99 7.04
CA VAL A 17 3.14 1.46 6.65
C VAL A 17 3.18 0.34 5.60
N GLY A 18 4.31 0.10 4.95
CA GLY A 18 4.47 -0.94 3.92
C GLY A 18 4.33 -2.40 4.40
N ASN A 19 4.13 -2.64 5.70
CA ASN A 19 3.82 -3.98 6.23
C ASN A 19 2.31 -4.14 6.46
N PRO A 20 1.69 -5.25 6.01
CA PRO A 20 0.24 -5.43 6.08
C PRO A 20 -0.32 -5.44 7.52
N HIS A 21 0.44 -5.94 8.50
CA HIS A 21 0.00 -5.90 9.90
C HIS A 21 0.06 -4.49 10.47
N ARG A 22 1.09 -3.71 10.13
CA ARG A 22 1.21 -2.30 10.56
C ARG A 22 0.11 -1.44 9.94
N LEU A 23 -0.17 -1.63 8.66
CA LEU A 23 -1.27 -0.95 7.96
C LEU A 23 -2.62 -1.25 8.65
N ARG A 24 -2.90 -2.53 8.93
CA ARG A 24 -4.12 -2.96 9.64
C ARG A 24 -4.21 -2.38 11.06
N LEU A 25 -3.10 -2.33 11.79
CA LEU A 25 -3.05 -1.73 13.13
C LEU A 25 -3.33 -0.23 13.07
N LEU A 26 -2.66 0.49 12.17
CA LEU A 26 -2.85 1.94 12.00
C LEU A 26 -4.30 2.27 11.64
N TYR A 27 -4.85 1.61 10.62
CA TYR A 27 -6.23 1.81 10.19
C TYR A 27 -7.24 1.42 11.28
N GLY A 28 -7.00 0.30 11.97
CA GLY A 28 -7.81 -0.13 13.10
C GLY A 28 -7.85 0.90 14.24
N LEU A 29 -6.70 1.42 14.64
CA LEU A 29 -6.62 2.46 15.66
C LEU A 29 -7.30 3.76 15.19
N ALA A 30 -7.13 4.14 13.92
CA ALA A 30 -7.74 5.36 13.35
C ALA A 30 -9.26 5.29 13.30
N THR A 31 -9.81 4.08 13.20
CA THR A 31 -11.25 3.79 13.22
C THR A 31 -11.80 3.54 14.64
N GLY A 32 -10.99 3.80 15.68
CA GLY A 32 -11.43 3.74 17.09
C GLY A 32 -11.33 2.35 17.73
N ARG A 33 -10.69 1.39 17.07
CA ARG A 33 -10.53 0.03 17.61
C ARG A 33 -9.38 -0.02 18.60
N SER A 34 -9.54 -0.81 19.66
CA SER A 34 -8.52 -1.01 20.69
C SER A 34 -7.40 -1.96 20.23
N ARG A 35 -6.25 -1.89 20.90
CA ARG A 35 -5.16 -2.84 20.72
C ARG A 35 -5.62 -4.29 20.94
N GLN A 36 -6.47 -4.54 21.94
CA GLN A 36 -6.94 -5.88 22.28
C GLN A 36 -7.76 -6.49 21.14
N GLU A 37 -8.68 -5.71 20.56
CA GLU A 37 -9.48 -6.14 19.41
C GLU A 37 -8.58 -6.46 18.21
N LEU A 38 -7.63 -5.58 17.90
CA LEU A 38 -6.72 -5.77 16.76
C LEU A 38 -5.78 -6.97 16.97
N ALA A 39 -5.31 -7.19 18.20
CA ALA A 39 -4.45 -8.34 18.52
C ALA A 39 -5.18 -9.69 18.36
N GLY A 40 -6.51 -9.72 18.53
CA GLY A 40 -7.30 -10.94 18.35
C GLY A 40 -7.50 -11.36 16.89
N GLU A 41 -7.33 -10.44 15.94
CA GLU A 41 -7.61 -10.68 14.52
C GLU A 41 -6.35 -10.91 13.67
N LEU A 42 -5.20 -10.45 14.15
CA LEU A 42 -3.97 -10.58 13.39
C LEU A 42 -3.33 -11.95 13.65
N PRO A 43 -2.83 -12.65 12.61
CA PRO A 43 -2.20 -13.96 12.74
C PRO A 43 -0.76 -13.84 13.27
N ILE A 44 -0.57 -13.10 14.36
CA ILE A 44 0.74 -12.83 14.99
C ILE A 44 0.62 -12.87 16.51
N SER A 45 1.75 -13.07 17.18
CA SER A 45 1.79 -13.05 18.64
C SER A 45 1.56 -11.64 19.21
N GLY A 46 1.16 -11.54 20.48
CA GLY A 46 1.06 -10.26 21.19
C GLY A 46 2.40 -9.50 21.29
N SER A 47 3.54 -10.22 21.32
CA SER A 47 4.87 -9.60 21.20
C SER A 47 5.11 -9.04 19.79
N GLY A 48 4.64 -9.73 18.75
CA GLY A 48 4.63 -9.24 17.37
C GLY A 48 3.82 -7.95 17.22
N VAL A 49 2.60 -7.91 17.77
CA VAL A 49 1.76 -6.68 17.79
C VAL A 49 2.52 -5.53 18.45
N THR A 50 3.17 -5.79 19.59
CA THR A 50 3.93 -4.76 20.32
C THR A 50 5.10 -4.22 19.48
N ASN A 51 5.82 -5.08 18.76
CA ASN A 51 6.89 -4.66 17.88
C ASN A 51 6.38 -3.83 16.69
N HIS A 52 5.24 -4.20 16.11
CA HIS A 52 4.62 -3.41 15.04
C HIS A 52 4.17 -2.03 15.52
N LEU A 53 3.58 -1.94 16.72
CA LEU A 53 3.20 -0.67 17.32
C LEU A 53 4.41 0.23 17.61
N ARG A 54 5.55 -0.34 18.03
CA ARG A 54 6.80 0.43 18.19
C ARG A 54 7.25 1.04 16.87
N VAL A 55 7.30 0.26 15.79
CA VAL A 55 7.70 0.78 14.46
C VAL A 55 6.78 1.90 13.99
N LEU A 56 5.46 1.79 14.24
CA LEU A 56 4.52 2.88 13.92
C LEU A 56 4.74 4.12 14.79
N ALA A 57 5.13 3.94 16.06
CA ALA A 57 5.41 5.04 16.98
C ALA A 57 6.74 5.73 16.65
N ASP A 58 7.76 4.96 16.29
CA ASP A 58 9.08 5.46 15.87
C ASP A 58 8.98 6.31 14.59
N ALA A 59 7.94 6.08 13.76
CA ALA A 59 7.61 6.86 12.58
C ALA A 59 6.57 7.97 12.83
N ASP A 60 6.32 8.31 14.10
CA ASP A 60 5.36 9.34 14.54
C ASP A 60 3.92 9.16 14.05
N LEU A 61 3.51 7.94 13.67
CA LEU A 61 2.15 7.64 13.19
C LEU A 61 1.19 7.33 14.34
N ILE A 62 1.72 6.84 15.46
CA ILE A 62 0.96 6.60 16.68
C ILE A 62 1.75 7.07 17.89
N TYR A 63 1.07 7.31 19.00
CA TYR A 63 1.69 7.66 20.27
C TYR A 63 0.98 6.95 21.43
N ARG A 64 1.59 6.97 22.61
CA ARG A 64 1.03 6.38 23.82
C ARG A 64 0.31 7.45 24.64
N GLY A 65 -1.01 7.46 24.59
CA GLY A 65 -1.89 8.28 25.42
C GLY A 65 -2.30 7.59 26.72
N GLU A 66 -3.23 8.22 27.45
CA GLU A 66 -3.73 7.73 28.74
C GLU A 66 -4.45 6.38 28.61
N ASP A 67 -5.23 6.20 27.54
CA ASP A 67 -6.02 4.98 27.26
C ASP A 67 -5.25 3.93 26.43
N GLY A 68 -3.95 4.13 26.20
CA GLY A 68 -3.11 3.24 25.42
C GLY A 68 -2.62 3.86 24.11
N TRP A 69 -2.52 3.06 23.05
CA TRP A 69 -2.03 3.54 21.75
C TRP A 69 -3.10 4.34 21.02
N GLN A 70 -2.73 5.53 20.54
CA GLN A 70 -3.58 6.46 19.82
C GLN A 70 -2.91 6.89 18.51
N VAL A 71 -3.70 7.22 17.49
CA VAL A 71 -3.18 7.67 16.19
C VAL A 71 -2.81 9.14 16.28
N SER A 72 -1.62 9.50 15.78
CA SER A 72 -1.19 10.90 15.69
C SER A 72 -1.92 11.64 14.55
N PRO A 73 -1.86 12.98 14.48
CA PRO A 73 -2.37 13.70 13.31
C PRO A 73 -1.75 13.23 11.99
N LEU A 74 -0.44 12.93 11.96
CA LEU A 74 0.21 12.39 10.78
C LEU A 74 -0.31 10.99 10.43
N GLY A 75 -0.41 10.10 11.43
CA GLY A 75 -0.95 8.77 11.24
C GLY A 75 -2.40 8.76 10.76
N ARG A 76 -3.19 9.78 11.15
CA ARG A 76 -4.57 9.95 10.70
C ARG A 76 -4.61 10.26 9.20
N VAL A 77 -3.80 11.21 8.73
CA VAL A 77 -3.67 11.54 7.30
C VAL A 77 -3.30 10.29 6.50
N ILE A 78 -2.32 9.52 6.96
CA ILE A 78 -1.91 8.29 6.27
C ILE A 78 -3.02 7.22 6.30
N ALA A 79 -3.69 7.04 7.44
CA ALA A 79 -4.78 6.07 7.55
C ALA A 79 -5.97 6.41 6.65
N ASP A 80 -6.32 7.69 6.55
CA ASP A 80 -7.41 8.19 5.71
C ASP A 80 -7.06 8.05 4.23
N TRP A 81 -5.83 8.44 3.83
CA TRP A 81 -5.34 8.25 2.46
C TRP A 81 -5.36 6.78 2.03
N VAL A 82 -4.85 5.88 2.89
CA VAL A 82 -4.93 4.44 2.64
C VAL A 82 -6.38 3.97 2.56
N GLY A 83 -7.24 4.43 3.48
CA GLY A 83 -8.65 4.05 3.53
C GLY A 83 -9.42 4.45 2.28
N GLY A 84 -9.18 5.66 1.77
CA GLY A 84 -9.78 6.16 0.53
C GLY A 84 -9.24 5.47 -0.71
N SER A 85 -7.92 5.24 -0.77
CA SER A 85 -7.26 4.75 -1.99
C SER A 85 -7.15 3.22 -2.10
N ALA A 86 -7.41 2.47 -1.02
CA ALA A 86 -7.14 1.03 -1.00
C ALA A 86 -7.93 0.25 -2.06
N GLY A 87 -9.18 0.63 -2.32
CA GLY A 87 -10.01 0.00 -3.34
C GLY A 87 -9.39 0.14 -4.73
N ASP A 88 -9.04 1.37 -5.09
CA ASP A 88 -8.50 1.70 -6.41
C ASP A 88 -7.11 1.11 -6.62
N ILE A 89 -6.25 1.10 -5.59
CA ILE A 89 -4.93 0.46 -5.65
C ILE A 89 -5.07 -1.06 -5.88
N VAL A 90 -6.01 -1.71 -5.18
CA VAL A 90 -6.26 -3.16 -5.35
C VAL A 90 -6.78 -3.45 -6.75
N GLU A 91 -7.75 -2.66 -7.22
CA GLU A 91 -8.32 -2.83 -8.56
C GLU A 91 -7.24 -2.61 -9.64
N ALA A 92 -6.48 -1.51 -9.56
CA ALA A 92 -5.38 -1.24 -10.48
C ALA A 92 -4.35 -2.39 -10.50
N LYS A 93 -4.06 -2.99 -9.34
CA LYS A 93 -3.15 -4.14 -9.24
C LYS A 93 -3.71 -5.39 -9.94
N HIS A 94 -5.01 -5.65 -9.83
CA HIS A 94 -5.68 -6.74 -10.54
C HIS A 94 -5.65 -6.51 -12.05
N ARG A 95 -6.01 -5.31 -12.52
CA ARG A 95 -5.96 -4.95 -13.95
C ARG A 95 -4.57 -5.13 -14.56
N LEU A 96 -3.53 -4.75 -13.81
CA LEU A 96 -2.14 -4.98 -14.21
C LEU A 96 -1.77 -6.48 -14.32
N GLY A 97 -2.41 -7.33 -13.51
CA GLY A 97 -2.27 -8.79 -13.57
C GLY A 97 -2.96 -9.37 -14.81
N ASP A 98 -4.22 -9.01 -15.02
CA ASP A 98 -5.00 -9.47 -16.17
C ASP A 98 -4.34 -9.06 -17.50
N ALA A 99 -3.87 -7.81 -17.59
CA ALA A 99 -3.16 -7.32 -18.77
C ALA A 99 -1.80 -8.01 -18.99
N GLN A 100 -1.12 -8.44 -17.91
CA GLN A 100 0.10 -9.25 -18.01
C GLN A 100 -0.19 -10.62 -18.60
N GLU A 101 -1.25 -11.29 -18.14
CA GLU A 101 -1.68 -12.60 -18.63
C GLU A 101 -2.12 -12.51 -20.10
N GLN A 102 -2.91 -11.50 -20.45
CA GLN A 102 -3.34 -11.25 -21.83
C GLN A 102 -2.13 -10.98 -22.74
N ALA A 103 -1.22 -10.09 -22.36
CA ALA A 103 -0.03 -9.78 -23.16
C ALA A 103 0.87 -11.01 -23.37
N ALA A 104 1.01 -11.87 -22.35
CA ALA A 104 1.74 -13.12 -22.47
C ALA A 104 1.06 -14.10 -23.44
N ALA A 105 -0.27 -14.20 -23.41
CA ALA A 105 -1.04 -15.05 -24.31
C ALA A 105 -0.95 -14.57 -25.77
N GLU A 106 -1.08 -13.26 -26.01
CA GLU A 106 -0.96 -12.65 -27.35
C GLU A 106 0.42 -12.88 -27.99
N LEU A 107 1.47 -12.97 -27.18
CA LEU A 107 2.86 -13.10 -27.65
C LEU A 107 3.42 -14.52 -27.56
N ALA A 108 2.63 -15.50 -27.12
CA ALA A 108 3.09 -16.87 -26.84
C ALA A 108 3.72 -17.57 -28.05
N GLU A 109 3.24 -17.28 -29.26
CA GLU A 109 3.71 -17.89 -30.50
C GLU A 109 4.72 -17.02 -31.28
N VAL A 110 5.06 -15.84 -30.77
CA VAL A 110 6.00 -14.95 -31.44
C VAL A 110 7.43 -15.46 -31.21
N PRO A 111 8.25 -15.65 -32.26
CA PRO A 111 9.58 -16.24 -32.15
C PRO A 111 10.61 -15.23 -31.61
N LEU A 112 10.45 -14.86 -30.34
CA LEU A 112 11.36 -13.98 -29.60
C LEU A 112 12.22 -14.79 -28.64
N SER A 113 13.44 -14.32 -28.35
CA SER A 113 14.22 -14.86 -27.23
C SER A 113 13.56 -14.52 -25.89
N GLY A 114 13.91 -15.21 -24.81
CA GLY A 114 13.27 -15.00 -23.49
C GLY A 114 13.31 -13.55 -23.00
N GLN A 115 14.45 -12.85 -23.15
CA GLN A 115 14.57 -11.44 -22.75
C GLN A 115 13.78 -10.51 -23.68
N GLU A 116 13.71 -10.81 -24.97
CA GLU A 116 12.92 -10.02 -25.94
C GLU A 116 11.42 -10.21 -25.69
N LEU A 117 11.00 -11.44 -25.40
CA LEU A 117 9.63 -11.77 -25.03
C LEU A 117 9.21 -11.05 -23.75
N GLU A 118 10.03 -11.07 -22.69
CA GLU A 118 9.73 -10.37 -21.44
C GLU A 118 9.52 -8.86 -21.67
N ARG A 119 10.41 -8.22 -22.44
CA ARG A 119 10.28 -6.80 -22.79
C ARG A 119 9.03 -6.52 -23.64
N ALA A 120 8.72 -7.39 -24.58
CA ALA A 120 7.54 -7.27 -25.44
C ALA A 120 6.25 -7.41 -24.62
N VAL A 121 6.18 -8.37 -23.70
CA VAL A 121 5.05 -8.55 -22.78
C VAL A 121 4.89 -7.34 -21.86
N GLN A 122 5.98 -6.83 -21.25
CA GLN A 122 5.90 -5.64 -20.40
C GLN A 122 5.40 -4.42 -21.17
N ARG A 123 5.89 -4.19 -22.40
CA ARG A 123 5.40 -3.10 -23.24
C ARG A 123 3.92 -3.27 -23.56
N ARG A 124 3.52 -4.46 -24.01
CA ARG A 124 2.16 -4.76 -24.44
C ARG A 124 1.16 -4.64 -23.29
N LYS A 125 1.52 -5.11 -22.10
CA LYS A 125 0.74 -4.91 -20.87
C LYS A 125 0.40 -3.43 -20.66
N TRP A 126 1.38 -2.54 -20.76
CA TRP A 126 1.13 -1.10 -20.54
C TRP A 126 0.31 -0.47 -21.66
N GLU A 127 0.46 -0.92 -22.91
CA GLU A 127 -0.43 -0.50 -24.01
C GLU A 127 -1.89 -0.90 -23.77
N LEU A 128 -2.13 -2.04 -23.12
CA LEU A 128 -3.47 -2.54 -22.83
C LEU A 128 -4.16 -1.77 -21.70
N VAL A 129 -3.43 -1.40 -20.64
CA VAL A 129 -4.07 -1.05 -19.36
C VAL A 129 -3.72 0.35 -18.82
N ARG A 130 -2.84 1.09 -19.50
CA ARG A 130 -2.35 2.39 -18.99
C ARG A 130 -3.47 3.38 -18.67
N GLU A 131 -4.38 3.62 -19.62
CA GLU A 131 -5.42 4.65 -19.45
C GLU A 131 -6.43 4.28 -18.36
N GLU A 132 -6.75 2.98 -18.25
CA GLU A 132 -7.64 2.47 -17.21
C GLU A 132 -7.02 2.60 -15.81
N VAL A 133 -5.74 2.22 -15.66
CA VAL A 133 -5.02 2.38 -14.38
C VAL A 133 -4.85 3.86 -14.02
N ALA A 134 -4.59 4.73 -14.99
CA ALA A 134 -4.49 6.16 -14.74
C ALA A 134 -5.84 6.71 -14.22
N GLY A 135 -6.96 6.37 -14.87
CA GLY A 135 -8.28 6.80 -14.43
C GLY A 135 -8.63 6.37 -13.00
N LEU A 136 -8.36 5.11 -12.65
CA LEU A 136 -8.59 4.60 -11.28
C LEU A 136 -7.82 5.39 -10.21
N LEU A 137 -6.59 5.81 -10.53
CA LEU A 137 -5.72 6.47 -9.55
C LEU A 137 -5.88 8.00 -9.53
N GLU A 138 -6.38 8.61 -10.61
CA GLU A 138 -6.74 10.04 -10.64
C GLU A 138 -8.01 10.32 -9.81
N ASP A 139 -8.99 9.41 -9.84
CA ASP A 139 -10.20 9.54 -9.02
C ASP A 139 -9.91 9.41 -7.51
N ALA A 140 -8.90 8.60 -7.14
CA ALA A 140 -8.44 8.44 -5.76
C ALA A 140 -7.87 9.73 -5.13
N ASP A 141 -7.37 10.67 -5.95
CA ASP A 141 -6.85 11.98 -5.50
C ASP A 141 -7.97 13.01 -5.25
N THR A 142 -9.20 12.76 -5.70
CA THR A 142 -10.30 13.75 -5.68
C THR A 142 -11.27 13.60 -4.50
N ASP A 143 -11.27 12.42 -3.85
CA ASP A 143 -12.18 12.07 -2.74
C ASP A 143 -11.52 12.06 -1.34
N ALA A 144 -10.24 12.48 -1.24
CA ALA A 144 -9.46 12.60 0.01
C ALA A 144 -9.45 14.02 0.59
#